data_AF-A0A5A7TQJ7-F1
#
_entry.id   AF-A0A5A7TQJ7-F1
#
_cell.length_a   1.000
_cell.length_b   1.000
_cell.length_c   1.000
_cell.angle_alpha   90.00
_cell.angle_beta   90.00
_cell.angle_gamma   90.00
#
_symmetry.space_group_name_H-M   'P 1'
#
loop_
_entity.id
_entity.type
_entity.pdbx_description
1 polymer ?
#
loop_
_entity_poly.entity_id
_entity_poly.type
_entity_poly.pdbx_seq_one_letter_code
_entity_poly.pdbx_strand_id
1 'polypeptide(L)'
;MSLNECREKCLRNCSCVAFANTDIRGFGNGCAIWFGELVDIQVVRKGGQDLYVRMLASELETKKTSSSVVGVIIGAAAQVILGLVLIGFYVIRSKRRNLEGFLNEVGRLV
;
A
#
# COMPACT_ATOMS: atom_id res chain seq x y z
N MET A 1 -3.71 6.62 29.26
CA MET A 1 -3.42 5.21 28.94
C MET A 1 -3.34 5.07 27.44
N SER A 2 -2.21 4.61 26.91
CA SER A 2 -1.97 4.44 25.47
C SER A 2 -2.45 3.07 24.97
N LEU A 3 -2.60 2.92 23.65
CA LEU A 3 -2.94 1.65 23.03
C LEU A 3 -1.93 0.54 23.36
N ASN A 4 -0.64 0.87 23.42
CA ASN A 4 0.43 -0.08 23.75
C ASN A 4 0.33 -0.56 25.20
N GLU A 5 0.05 0.34 26.14
CA GLU A 5 -0.21 -0.03 27.54
C GLU A 5 -1.46 -0.92 27.66
N CYS A 6 -2.50 -0.65 26.86
CA CYS A 6 -3.72 -1.47 26.80
C CYS A 6 -3.43 -2.88 26.28
N ARG A 7 -2.62 -2.97 25.21
CA ARG A 7 -2.12 -4.24 24.68
C ARG A 7 -1.35 -5.02 25.73
N GLU A 8 -0.42 -4.39 26.43
CA GLU A 8 0.35 -5.06 27.48
C GLU A 8 -0.54 -5.60 28.61
N LYS A 9 -1.53 -4.82 29.07
CA LYS A 9 -2.46 -5.28 30.11
C LYS A 9 -3.28 -6.47 29.64
N CYS A 10 -3.78 -6.46 28.40
CA CYS A 10 -4.49 -7.60 27.84
C CYS A 10 -3.59 -8.84 27.75
N LEU A 11 -2.36 -8.70 27.23
CA LEU A 11 -1.43 -9.82 27.08
C LEU A 11 -1.01 -10.45 28.41
N ARG A 12 -0.91 -9.64 29.48
CA ARG A 12 -0.62 -10.13 30.85
C ARG A 12 -1.80 -10.87 31.49
N ASN A 13 -3.01 -10.75 30.96
CA ASN A 13 -4.19 -11.45 31.46
C ASN A 13 -4.60 -12.57 30.49
N CYS A 14 -4.42 -13.84 30.86
CA CYS A 14 -4.73 -14.99 30.00
C CYS A 14 -6.21 -15.10 29.60
N SER A 15 -7.12 -14.46 30.34
CA SER A 15 -8.55 -14.46 30.03
C SER A 15 -8.95 -13.36 29.04
N CYS A 16 -8.05 -12.41 28.76
CA CYS A 16 -8.32 -11.34 27.80
C CYS A 16 -8.45 -11.92 26.39
N VAL A 17 -9.52 -11.54 25.68
CA VAL A 17 -9.77 -11.94 24.29
C VAL A 17 -9.67 -10.78 23.30
N ALA A 18 -9.85 -9.54 23.74
CA ALA A 18 -9.71 -8.36 22.89
C ALA A 18 -9.47 -7.08 23.70
N PHE A 19 -8.97 -6.05 23.03
CA PHE A 19 -8.78 -4.72 23.60
C PHE A 19 -8.98 -3.61 22.56
N ALA A 20 -9.27 -2.40 23.03
CA ALA A 20 -9.41 -1.21 22.20
C ALA A 20 -9.26 0.07 23.03
N ASN A 21 -9.02 1.20 22.38
CA ASN A 21 -9.13 2.51 23.04
C ASN A 21 -10.60 2.80 23.37
N THR A 22 -10.90 3.62 24.39
CA THR A 22 -12.29 4.04 24.67
C THR A 22 -12.65 5.35 23.97
N ASP A 23 -11.64 6.18 23.71
CA ASP A 23 -11.76 7.40 22.94
C ASP A 23 -10.92 7.28 21.67
N ILE A 24 -11.52 7.57 20.52
CA ILE A 24 -10.89 7.51 19.19
C ILE A 24 -10.41 8.89 18.70
N ARG A 25 -10.61 9.96 19.48
CA ARG A 25 -10.18 11.31 19.11
C ARG A 25 -8.66 11.45 19.22
N GLY A 26 -8.06 12.20 18.30
CA GLY A 26 -6.61 12.44 18.31
C GLY A 26 -5.80 11.15 18.19
N PHE A 27 -4.87 10.91 19.13
CA PHE A 27 -4.09 9.67 19.21
C PHE A 27 -4.85 8.49 19.86
N GLY A 28 -6.11 8.72 20.23
CA GLY A 28 -6.93 7.83 21.03
C GLY A 28 -6.45 7.74 22.48
N ASN A 29 -7.38 7.56 23.41
CA ASN A 29 -7.06 7.39 24.82
C ASN A 29 -7.96 6.35 25.49
N GLY A 30 -7.51 5.92 26.68
CA GLY A 30 -8.25 4.97 27.51
C GLY A 30 -8.12 3.55 27.01
N CYS A 31 -8.80 2.62 27.68
CA CYS A 31 -8.64 1.18 27.40
C CYS A 31 -9.88 0.42 27.82
N ALA A 32 -10.47 -0.28 26.87
CA ALA A 32 -11.47 -1.30 27.09
C ALA A 32 -10.83 -2.67 26.84
N ILE A 33 -11.11 -3.61 27.74
CA ILE A 33 -10.62 -4.99 27.68
C ILE A 33 -11.82 -5.91 27.79
N TRP A 34 -11.91 -6.88 26.89
CA TRP A 34 -12.97 -7.87 26.86
C TRP A 34 -12.46 -9.23 27.34
N PHE A 35 -13.35 -9.96 28.01
CA PHE A 35 -13.14 -11.31 28.53
C PHE A 35 -14.27 -12.21 28.01
N GLY A 36 -13.95 -13.43 27.61
CA GLY A 36 -14.95 -14.40 27.10
C GLY A 36 -15.29 -14.22 25.62
N GLU A 37 -16.49 -14.64 25.22
CA GLU A 37 -16.93 -14.57 23.82
C GLU A 37 -17.29 -13.14 23.41
N LEU A 38 -16.87 -12.75 22.21
CA LEU A 38 -17.23 -11.46 21.62
C LEU A 38 -18.53 -11.61 20.83
N VAL A 39 -19.63 -11.09 21.37
CA VAL A 39 -20.95 -11.10 20.73
C VAL A 39 -21.29 -9.74 20.13
N ASP A 40 -22.21 -9.72 19.17
CA ASP A 40 -22.76 -8.49 18.56
C ASP A 40 -21.71 -7.59 17.86
N ILE A 41 -20.64 -8.19 17.32
CA ILE A 41 -19.67 -7.46 16.49
C ILE A 41 -20.25 -7.23 15.09
N GLN A 42 -20.20 -5.98 14.63
CA GLN A 42 -20.52 -5.61 13.26
C GLN A 42 -19.32 -4.95 12.57
N VAL A 43 -18.98 -5.46 11.37
CA VAL A 43 -17.97 -4.84 10.51
C VAL A 43 -18.62 -3.78 9.63
N VAL A 44 -18.19 -2.53 9.77
CA VAL A 44 -18.72 -1.38 9.02
C VAL A 44 -17.71 -0.90 7.98
N ARG A 45 -18.19 -0.42 6.82
CA ARG A 45 -17.32 0.03 5.72
C ARG A 45 -16.72 1.42 5.91
N LYS A 46 -17.39 2.28 6.69
CA LYS A 46 -16.99 3.66 6.99
C LYS A 46 -17.42 4.01 8.41
N GLY A 47 -16.56 4.69 9.14
CA GLY A 47 -16.75 4.93 10.57
C GLY A 47 -16.48 3.68 11.41
N GLY A 48 -16.81 3.75 12.69
CA GLY A 48 -16.51 2.69 13.66
C GLY A 48 -15.18 2.91 14.39
N GLN A 49 -14.70 1.86 15.03
CA GLN A 49 -13.51 1.87 15.86
C GLN A 49 -12.73 0.56 15.69
N ASP A 50 -11.40 0.64 15.77
CA ASP A 50 -10.53 -0.52 15.74
C ASP A 50 -10.70 -1.37 17.02
N LEU A 51 -10.92 -2.67 16.82
CA LEU A 51 -10.94 -3.69 17.86
C LEU A 51 -9.80 -4.68 17.62
N TYR A 52 -8.92 -4.84 18.61
CA TYR A 52 -7.77 -5.75 18.51
C TYR A 52 -8.10 -7.06 19.22
N VAL A 53 -8.28 -8.14 18.45
CA VAL A 53 -8.58 -9.48 18.97
C VAL A 53 -7.27 -10.22 19.24
N ARG A 54 -7.18 -10.85 20.41
CA ARG A 54 -6.07 -11.74 20.78
C ARG A 54 -6.24 -13.07 20.06
N MET A 55 -5.24 -13.46 19.29
CA MET A 55 -5.20 -14.74 18.58
C MET A 55 -3.95 -15.55 18.95
N LEU A 56 -4.00 -16.85 18.69
CA LEU A 56 -2.81 -17.70 18.82
C LEU A 56 -1.77 -17.32 17.76
N ALA A 57 -0.49 -17.35 18.12
CA ALA A 57 0.58 -17.03 17.17
C ALA A 57 0.57 -17.95 15.94
N SER A 58 0.09 -19.20 16.09
CA SER A 58 -0.08 -20.15 15.00
C SER A 58 -1.21 -19.81 14.02
N GLU A 59 -2.20 -19.01 14.44
CA GLU A 59 -3.35 -18.62 13.63
C GLU A 59 -3.12 -17.28 12.93
N LEU A 60 -2.08 -16.53 13.32
CA LEU A 60 -1.65 -15.32 12.64
C LEU A 60 -1.00 -15.70 11.30
N GLU A 61 -1.83 -15.91 10.28
CA GLU A 61 -1.38 -15.91 8.90
C GLU A 61 -0.87 -14.50 8.55
N THR A 62 0.44 -14.32 8.61
CA THR A 62 1.05 -13.14 7.99
C THR A 62 0.86 -13.26 6.49
N LYS A 63 -0.10 -12.50 5.94
CA LYS A 63 -0.26 -12.34 4.49
C LYS A 63 0.95 -11.57 3.96
N LYS A 64 2.10 -12.24 3.90
CA LYS A 64 3.32 -11.72 3.30
C LYS A 64 2.99 -11.54 1.84
N THR A 65 2.89 -10.30 1.38
CA THR A 65 2.90 -10.04 -0.07
C THR A 65 4.19 -10.67 -0.58
N SER A 66 4.05 -11.73 -1.38
CA SER A 66 5.20 -12.46 -1.89
C SER A 66 6.10 -11.46 -2.59
N SER A 67 7.39 -11.45 -2.23
CA SER A 67 8.40 -10.58 -2.85
C SER A 67 8.43 -10.71 -4.37
N SER A 68 7.97 -11.85 -4.90
CA SER A 68 7.77 -12.09 -6.33
C SER A 68 6.73 -11.16 -6.96
N VAL A 69 5.64 -10.81 -6.27
CA VAL A 69 4.60 -9.89 -6.79
C VAL A 69 5.17 -8.47 -6.95
N VAL A 70 5.97 -8.04 -5.99
CA VAL A 70 6.65 -6.73 -6.05
C VAL A 70 7.64 -6.69 -7.23
N GLY A 71 8.38 -7.78 -7.44
CA GLY A 71 9.29 -7.91 -8.58
C GLY A 71 8.58 -7.81 -9.95
N VAL A 72 7.43 -8.46 -10.10
CA VAL A 72 6.63 -8.42 -11.35
C VAL A 72 6.15 -7.01 -11.68
N ILE A 73 5.66 -6.26 -10.68
CA ILE A 73 5.16 -4.89 -10.88
C ILE A 73 6.29 -3.96 -11.33
N ILE A 74 7.45 -4.03 -10.67
CA ILE A 74 8.61 -3.21 -11.00
C ILE A 74 9.12 -3.55 -12.42
N GLY A 75 9.19 -4.84 -12.75
CA GLY A 75 9.62 -5.29 -14.08
C GLY A 75 8.71 -4.79 -15.20
N ALA A 76 7.39 -4.90 -15.03
CA ALA A 76 6.42 -4.42 -16.01
C ALA A 76 6.51 -2.90 -16.22
N ALA A 77 6.63 -2.12 -15.14
CA ALA A 77 6.76 -0.67 -15.24
C ALA A 77 8.05 -0.23 -15.97
N ALA A 78 9.19 -0.86 -15.66
CA ALA A 78 10.46 -0.55 -16.31
C ALA A 78 10.42 -0.80 -17.83
N GLN A 79 9.78 -1.89 -18.25
CA GLN A 79 9.69 -2.24 -19.67
C GLN A 79 8.82 -1.25 -20.47
N VAL A 80 7.71 -0.77 -19.89
CA VAL A 80 6.86 0.24 -20.51
C VAL A 80 7.61 1.57 -20.67
N ILE A 81 8.33 2.00 -19.63
CA ILE A 81 9.11 3.25 -19.67
C ILE A 81 10.20 3.17 -20.74
N LEU A 82 10.94 2.05 -20.80
CA LEU A 82 11.98 1.85 -21.81
C LEU A 82 11.40 1.89 -23.23
N GLY A 83 10.25 1.25 -23.45
CA GLY A 83 9.55 1.27 -24.74
C GLY A 83 9.18 2.70 -25.17
N LEU A 84 8.60 3.50 -24.27
CA LEU A 84 8.22 4.89 -24.56
C LEU A 84 9.44 5.76 -24.91
N VAL A 85 10.56 5.58 -24.21
CA VAL A 85 11.80 6.32 -24.47
C VAL A 85 12.35 5.97 -25.86
N LEU A 86 12.39 4.68 -26.22
CA LEU A 86 12.88 4.24 -27.54
C LEU A 86 12.00 4.75 -28.67
N ILE A 87 10.67 4.72 -28.50
CA ILE A 87 9.70 5.26 -29.47
C ILE A 87 9.90 6.76 -29.63
N GLY A 88 9.99 7.50 -28.51
CA GLY A 88 10.22 8.94 -28.53
C GLY A 88 11.52 9.31 -29.25
N PHE A 89 12.62 8.60 -28.96
CA PHE A 89 13.91 8.79 -29.62
C PHE A 89 13.83 8.52 -31.13
N TYR A 90 13.18 7.42 -31.54
CA TYR A 90 12.99 7.09 -32.95
C TYR A 90 12.20 8.17 -33.70
N VAL A 91 11.11 8.67 -33.12
CA VAL A 91 10.27 9.73 -33.72
C VAL A 91 11.05 11.03 -33.85
N ILE A 92 11.80 11.44 -32.83
CA ILE A 92 12.64 12.66 -32.88
C ILE A 92 13.70 12.54 -34.00
N ARG A 93 14.38 11.39 -34.09
CA ARG A 93 15.41 11.16 -35.10
C ARG A 93 14.84 11.07 -36.51
N SER A 94 13.67 10.47 -36.67
CA SER A 94 12.90 10.44 -37.92
C SER A 94 12.58 11.87 -38.39
N LYS A 95 12.05 12.71 -37.49
CA LYS A 95 11.68 14.09 -37.80
C LYS A 95 12.89 14.96 -38.16
N ARG A 96 14.02 14.80 -37.47
CA ARG A 96 15.28 15.49 -37.85
C ARG A 96 15.77 15.11 -39.24
N ARG A 97 15.82 13.81 -39.56
CA ARG A 97 16.27 13.34 -40.89
C ARG A 97 15.38 13.86 -42.03
N ASN A 98 14.07 13.89 -41.82
CA ASN A 98 13.14 14.45 -42.81
C ASN A 98 13.30 15.97 -42.97
N LEU A 99 13.51 16.71 -41.87
CA LEU A 99 13.72 18.16 -41.91
C LEU A 99 15.06 18.52 -42.58
N GLU A 100 16.14 17.78 -42.27
CA GLU A 100 17.44 17.94 -42.93
C GLU A 100 17.34 17.62 -44.43
N GLY A 101 16.62 16.57 -44.82
CA GLY A 101 16.33 16.27 -46.23
C GLY A 101 15.61 17.41 -46.96
N PHE A 102 14.57 17.98 -46.32
CA PHE A 102 13.81 19.09 -46.87
C PHE A 102 14.65 20.38 -47.02
N LEU A 103 15.46 20.74 -46.02
CA LEU A 103 16.33 21.90 -46.08
C LEU A 103 17.41 21.78 -47.17
N ASN A 104 17.95 20.58 -47.37
CA ASN A 104 18.92 20.30 -48.44
C ASN A 104 18.31 20.40 -49.84
N GLU A 105 17.03 20.04 -49.99
CA GLU A 105 16.32 20.15 -51.27
C GLU A 105 16.00 21.61 -51.62
N VAL A 106 15.50 22.40 -50.65
CA VAL A 106 15.24 23.84 -50.83
C VAL A 106 16.51 24.63 -51.09
N GLY A 107 17.61 24.34 -50.37
CA GLY A 107 18.91 24.99 -50.59
C GLY A 107 19.59 24.65 -51.91
N ARG A 108 19.12 23.63 -52.64
CA ARG A 108 19.58 23.29 -54.00
C ARG A 108 18.81 24.01 -55.11
N LEU A 109 17.66 24.60 -54.77
CA LEU A 109 16.74 25.27 -55.69
C LEU A 109 16.92 26.80 -55.71
N VAL A 110 17.81 27.34 -54.86
CA VAL A 110 18.21 28.76 -54.77
C VAL A 110 19.67 28.88 -55.18
#